data_AF-A0A2A2Y6Y4-F1
#
_entry.id   AF-A0A2A2Y6Y4-F1
#
_cell.length_a   1.000
_cell.length_b   1.000
_cell.length_c   1.000
_cell.angle_alpha   90.00
_cell.angle_beta   90.00
_cell.angle_gamma   90.00
#
_symmetry.space_group_name_H-M   'P 1'
#
loop_
_entity.id
_entity.type
_entity.pdbx_description
1 polymer ?
#
loop_
_entity_poly.entity_id
_entity_poly.type
_entity_poly.pdbx_seq_one_letter_code
_entity_poly.pdbx_strand_id
1 'polypeptide(L)'
;MRFAPILLCWSLLCIAAEPARKLKVFILAGQSNMEGQAVADLAGRNYNEGKGTLVDVMSRPGVAGRYAHLKDKDGKWAVRSDVWVRYQREKQPLQAGPLALGFGAYVSQHHFGPEFQFGHVVGAAYRDQVLLIKTAWGGKSLYRDFRPPSAGGEVGPYYVKMVAEVRAALANLKKDFPAHDGAEVELAGFVWYQGWNDGVNPQTAVPEYEQNLAHLIRDVRKEFGVPKLPVIVGELTGPWVDAPKEWTALRQAQANVAGYPEFKDNVIFVPTRTFVRKPEDSPNPGHGHHEFGNAETYFLVGDALGKAAVQMAGRDRQVRQIRGWTLRIDERLIAKDAVAVEKAVVILDAQLAKVERLIPAKAVERLRSVPLNFSLPYPDRRPTAEYHGGLAWVKQVGREIALAKAIEFTNVDRFEPEIRRMPVLVLHELAHAYHDQVIPGGYQNKDILGAFQQAKAAGTYDAVKRWTGEKYIETPTKAYAMTNQMEYFAEVTEAYFDRNDMEPFNLTELKVKDPTVVPVLEKVWGVR
;
A
#
# COMPACT_ATOMS: atom_id res chain seq x y z
N MET A 1 17.73 -44.14 -48.06
CA MET A 1 18.04 -43.11 -47.05
C MET A 1 16.81 -42.25 -46.85
N ARG A 2 16.11 -42.38 -45.71
CA ARG A 2 14.92 -41.59 -45.38
C ARG A 2 15.37 -40.44 -44.48
N PHE A 3 15.26 -39.20 -44.96
CA PHE A 3 15.46 -38.00 -44.16
C PHE A 3 14.24 -37.81 -43.24
N ALA A 4 14.48 -37.77 -41.93
CA ALA A 4 13.48 -37.36 -40.94
C ALA A 4 13.44 -35.83 -40.87
N PRO A 5 12.27 -35.18 -40.90
CA PRO A 5 12.19 -33.74 -40.72
C PRO A 5 12.32 -33.40 -39.22
N ILE A 6 13.27 -32.54 -38.90
CA ILE A 6 13.41 -31.89 -37.60
C ILE A 6 12.26 -30.87 -37.48
N LEU A 7 11.29 -31.14 -36.60
CA LEU A 7 10.30 -30.15 -36.19
C LEU A 7 11.00 -29.12 -35.29
N LEU A 8 11.30 -27.95 -35.85
CA LEU A 8 11.61 -26.75 -35.07
C LEU A 8 10.30 -26.27 -34.41
N CYS A 9 10.11 -26.58 -33.13
CA CYS A 9 9.08 -25.93 -32.31
C CYS A 9 9.47 -24.45 -32.13
N TRP A 10 8.90 -23.57 -32.93
CA TRP A 10 8.86 -22.14 -32.63
C TRP A 10 7.95 -21.95 -31.43
N SER A 11 8.53 -21.76 -30.25
CA SER A 11 7.81 -21.25 -29.09
C SER A 11 7.33 -19.84 -29.43
N LEU A 12 6.07 -19.72 -29.86
CA LEU A 12 5.36 -18.45 -29.90
C LEU A 12 5.42 -17.87 -28.49
N LEU A 13 6.24 -16.82 -28.31
CA LEU A 13 6.07 -15.90 -27.20
C LEU A 13 4.68 -15.30 -27.37
N CYS A 14 3.68 -15.87 -26.69
CA CYS A 14 2.43 -15.20 -26.45
C CYS A 14 2.75 -13.98 -25.58
N ILE A 15 3.09 -12.87 -26.22
CA ILE A 15 3.01 -11.55 -25.60
C ILE A 15 1.53 -11.38 -25.29
N ALA A 16 1.15 -11.68 -24.05
CA ALA A 16 -0.19 -11.40 -23.58
C ALA A 16 -0.47 -9.92 -23.87
N ALA A 17 -1.58 -9.64 -24.55
CA ALA A 17 -1.99 -8.28 -24.85
C ALA A 17 -1.96 -7.45 -23.56
N GLU A 18 -1.39 -6.24 -23.64
CA GLU A 18 -1.39 -5.36 -22.47
C GLU A 18 -2.84 -5.15 -22.02
N PRO A 19 -3.16 -5.32 -20.72
CA PRO A 19 -4.49 -5.02 -20.22
C PRO A 19 -4.84 -3.57 -20.52
N ALA A 20 -6.12 -3.32 -20.81
CA ALA A 20 -6.61 -1.99 -21.13
C ALA A 20 -6.35 -1.05 -19.95
N ARG A 21 -5.62 0.04 -20.22
CA ARG A 21 -5.31 1.08 -19.23
C ARG A 21 -6.60 1.73 -18.73
N LYS A 22 -6.64 2.10 -17.46
CA LYS A 22 -7.77 2.78 -16.81
C LYS A 22 -7.36 4.13 -16.27
N LEU A 23 -8.21 5.15 -16.42
CA LEU A 23 -8.00 6.41 -15.70
C LEU A 23 -8.37 6.20 -14.23
N LYS A 24 -7.37 6.17 -13.34
CA LYS A 24 -7.61 6.10 -11.89
C LYS A 24 -8.06 7.45 -11.38
N VAL A 25 -9.23 7.52 -10.77
CA VAL A 25 -9.80 8.77 -10.23
C VAL A 25 -9.81 8.73 -8.71
N PHE A 26 -9.23 9.75 -8.07
CA PHE A 26 -9.32 9.97 -6.63
C PHE A 26 -10.06 11.27 -6.35
N ILE A 27 -11.06 11.21 -5.48
CA ILE A 27 -11.77 12.39 -4.98
C ILE A 27 -11.07 12.85 -3.70
N LEU A 28 -10.57 14.08 -3.69
CA LEU A 28 -9.91 14.71 -2.55
C LEU A 28 -10.86 15.74 -1.95
N ALA A 29 -11.59 15.32 -0.91
CA ALA A 29 -12.65 16.09 -0.30
C ALA A 29 -12.27 16.59 1.11
N GLY A 30 -12.80 17.74 1.47
CA GLY A 30 -12.64 18.28 2.82
C GLY A 30 -12.77 19.79 2.89
N GLN A 31 -12.00 20.40 3.79
CA GLN A 31 -12.04 21.85 4.04
C GLN A 31 -10.68 22.51 3.75
N SER A 32 -10.37 23.65 4.38
CA SER A 32 -9.18 24.47 4.13
C SER A 32 -7.83 23.75 4.14
N ASN A 33 -7.63 22.72 4.96
CA ASN A 33 -6.37 21.95 4.93
C ASN A 33 -6.31 20.99 3.72
N MET A 34 -7.45 20.56 3.16
CA MET A 34 -7.48 19.90 1.85
C MET A 34 -7.40 20.91 0.69
N GLU A 35 -7.86 22.16 0.87
CA GLU A 35 -7.65 23.22 -0.12
C GLU A 35 -6.15 23.44 -0.36
N GLY A 36 -5.36 23.49 0.72
CA GLY A 36 -3.90 23.55 0.66
C GLY A 36 -3.33 24.92 0.98
N GLN A 37 -2.87 25.09 2.21
CA GLN A 37 -2.33 26.35 2.73
C GLN A 37 -0.80 26.33 2.87
N ALA A 38 -0.15 25.24 2.47
CA ALA A 38 1.30 25.15 2.55
C ALA A 38 1.96 26.14 1.61
N VAL A 39 3.03 26.78 2.09
CA VAL A 39 3.80 27.76 1.33
C VAL A 39 5.00 27.08 0.66
N ALA A 40 5.13 27.20 -0.65
CA ALA A 40 6.21 26.59 -1.41
C ALA A 40 7.52 27.38 -1.29
N ASP A 41 7.48 28.68 -1.57
CA ASP A 41 8.69 29.47 -1.84
C ASP A 41 8.60 30.97 -1.44
N LEU A 42 7.58 31.40 -0.71
CA LEU A 42 7.46 32.79 -0.27
C LEU A 42 8.31 33.07 0.97
N ALA A 43 9.05 34.18 0.96
CA ALA A 43 9.94 34.60 2.03
C ALA A 43 9.60 36.00 2.55
N GLY A 44 10.41 36.50 3.50
CA GLY A 44 10.24 37.80 4.15
C GLY A 44 9.37 37.75 5.41
N ARG A 45 9.24 38.89 6.08
CA ARG A 45 8.60 39.01 7.40
C ARG A 45 7.18 38.43 7.48
N ASN A 46 6.40 38.54 6.40
CA ASN A 46 5.03 38.03 6.34
C ASN A 46 4.96 36.49 6.28
N TYR A 47 6.07 35.82 5.96
CA TYR A 47 6.20 34.37 5.87
C TYR A 47 7.30 33.84 6.80
N ASN A 48 7.53 34.51 7.93
CA ASN A 48 8.54 34.13 8.93
C ASN A 48 9.94 33.91 8.31
N GLU A 49 10.33 34.83 7.43
CA GLU A 49 11.60 34.77 6.67
C GLU A 49 11.75 33.50 5.82
N GLY A 50 10.65 32.86 5.44
CA GLY A 50 10.62 31.65 4.63
C GLY A 50 10.79 30.34 5.43
N LYS A 51 10.84 30.39 6.77
CA LYS A 51 10.95 29.18 7.61
C LYS A 51 9.78 28.24 7.38
N GLY A 52 10.07 26.95 7.19
CA GLY A 52 9.05 25.92 7.00
C GLY A 52 8.34 25.97 5.64
N THR A 53 8.81 26.80 4.71
CA THR A 53 8.42 26.70 3.30
C THR A 53 9.05 25.46 2.66
N LEU A 54 8.55 25.04 1.50
CA LEU A 54 9.10 23.88 0.81
C LEU A 54 10.56 24.10 0.41
N VAL A 55 10.93 25.31 -0.04
CA VAL A 55 12.32 25.69 -0.31
C VAL A 55 13.21 25.56 0.93
N ASP A 56 12.77 26.10 2.07
CA ASP A 56 13.51 25.99 3.33
C ASP A 56 13.68 24.52 3.74
N VAL A 57 12.59 23.75 3.77
CA VAL A 57 12.61 22.32 4.14
C VAL A 57 13.58 21.54 3.26
N MET A 58 13.55 21.74 1.94
CA MET A 58 14.41 21.05 0.98
C MET A 58 15.89 21.39 1.14
N SER A 59 16.22 22.55 1.70
CA SER A 59 17.61 22.98 1.93
C SER A 59 18.24 22.34 3.17
N ARG A 60 17.44 21.72 4.05
CA ARG A 60 17.93 21.18 5.32
C ARG A 60 18.82 19.95 5.09
N PRO A 61 19.86 19.74 5.91
CA PRO A 61 20.70 18.54 5.83
C PRO A 61 19.88 17.25 5.99
N GLY A 62 20.19 16.23 5.19
CA GLY A 62 19.64 14.88 5.36
C GLY A 62 18.23 14.63 4.80
N VAL A 63 17.59 15.63 4.18
CA VAL A 63 16.23 15.44 3.61
C VAL A 63 16.16 15.50 2.09
N ALA A 64 17.24 15.86 1.40
CA ALA A 64 17.28 16.06 -0.05
C ALA A 64 16.67 14.90 -0.86
N GLY A 65 16.96 13.65 -0.48
CA GLY A 65 16.43 12.47 -1.18
C GLY A 65 14.90 12.34 -1.12
N ARG A 66 14.25 12.80 -0.04
CA ARG A 66 12.79 12.72 0.13
C ARG A 66 12.04 13.65 -0.82
N TYR A 67 12.65 14.79 -1.17
CA TYR A 67 12.01 15.86 -1.94
C TYR A 67 12.60 16.03 -3.34
N ALA A 68 13.59 15.21 -3.72
CA ALA A 68 14.32 15.34 -4.98
C ALA A 68 13.39 15.35 -6.20
N HIS A 69 12.31 14.57 -6.17
CA HIS A 69 11.34 14.48 -7.27
C HIS A 69 10.46 15.72 -7.45
N LEU A 70 10.51 16.70 -6.53
CA LEU A 70 9.75 17.94 -6.62
C LEU A 70 10.45 18.99 -7.49
N LYS A 71 11.71 18.77 -7.87
CA LYS A 71 12.46 19.62 -8.78
C LYS A 71 12.84 18.85 -10.04
N ASP A 72 12.79 19.54 -11.17
CA ASP A 72 13.32 19.01 -12.42
C ASP A 72 14.85 19.15 -12.50
N LYS A 73 15.44 18.64 -13.59
CA LYS A 73 16.88 18.70 -13.85
C LYS A 73 17.45 20.13 -13.91
N ASP A 74 16.59 21.13 -14.15
CA ASP A 74 16.96 22.53 -14.28
C ASP A 74 16.68 23.30 -12.96
N GLY A 75 16.29 22.60 -11.89
CA GLY A 75 16.02 23.17 -10.56
C GLY A 75 14.67 23.87 -10.43
N LYS A 76 13.78 23.76 -11.44
CA LYS A 76 12.42 24.31 -11.40
C LYS A 76 11.46 23.33 -10.74
N TRP A 77 10.30 23.83 -10.29
CA TRP A 77 9.26 22.96 -9.75
C TRP A 77 8.80 21.94 -10.80
N ALA A 78 8.86 20.66 -10.43
CA ALA A 78 8.51 19.57 -11.33
C ALA A 78 7.01 19.59 -11.66
N VAL A 79 6.70 19.20 -12.89
CA VAL A 79 5.33 19.00 -13.39
C VAL A 79 5.19 17.53 -13.80
N ARG A 80 4.17 16.85 -13.29
CA ARG A 80 3.85 15.47 -13.70
C ARG A 80 2.73 15.46 -14.73
N SER A 81 3.02 14.95 -15.93
CA SER A 81 2.07 14.88 -17.04
C SER A 81 1.11 13.70 -16.97
N ASP A 82 1.47 12.67 -16.21
CA ASP A 82 0.72 11.42 -16.00
C ASP A 82 -0.32 11.52 -14.87
N VAL A 83 -0.29 12.62 -14.09
CA VAL A 83 -1.25 12.91 -13.04
C VAL A 83 -1.91 14.25 -13.33
N TRP A 84 -3.23 14.31 -13.32
CA TRP A 84 -4.02 15.52 -13.52
C TRP A 84 -4.73 15.93 -12.24
N VAL A 85 -4.97 17.22 -12.11
CA VAL A 85 -5.75 17.79 -11.01
C VAL A 85 -6.84 18.68 -11.58
N ARG A 86 -8.06 18.52 -11.08
CA ARG A 86 -9.20 19.41 -11.32
C ARG A 86 -9.64 20.03 -10.00
N TYR A 87 -9.72 21.35 -9.93
CA TYR A 87 -10.16 22.04 -8.73
C TYR A 87 -10.98 23.30 -9.04
N GLN A 88 -12.24 23.30 -8.58
CA GLN A 88 -13.15 24.42 -8.64
C GLN A 88 -13.31 25.07 -7.25
N ARG A 89 -12.46 26.06 -6.95
CA ARG A 89 -12.55 26.87 -5.73
C ARG A 89 -13.83 27.71 -5.71
N GLU A 90 -14.19 28.20 -4.54
CA GLU A 90 -15.31 29.13 -4.41
C GLU A 90 -15.03 30.45 -5.13
N LYS A 91 -15.90 30.84 -6.05
CA LYS A 91 -15.86 32.15 -6.74
C LYS A 91 -14.52 32.43 -7.46
N GLN A 92 -13.85 31.39 -7.92
CA GLN A 92 -12.60 31.47 -8.68
C GLN A 92 -12.72 30.70 -9.99
N PRO A 93 -11.86 30.97 -10.98
CA PRO A 93 -11.80 30.16 -12.20
C PRO A 93 -11.51 28.69 -11.89
N LEU A 94 -12.05 27.78 -12.72
CA LEU A 94 -11.68 26.37 -12.73
C LEU A 94 -10.18 26.25 -13.02
N GLN A 95 -9.47 25.44 -12.23
CA GLN A 95 -8.14 24.98 -12.59
C GLN A 95 -8.19 23.50 -12.95
N ALA A 96 -7.68 23.17 -14.13
CA ALA A 96 -7.51 21.81 -14.61
C ALA A 96 -6.16 21.72 -15.34
N GLY A 97 -5.33 20.75 -14.99
CA GLY A 97 -4.04 20.55 -15.64
C GLY A 97 -3.18 19.46 -15.02
N PRO A 98 -1.93 19.30 -15.49
CA PRO A 98 -0.97 18.37 -14.91
C PRO A 98 -0.65 18.73 -13.45
N LEU A 99 -0.33 17.73 -12.65
CA LEU A 99 0.04 17.91 -11.25
C LEU A 99 1.30 18.78 -11.15
N ALA A 100 1.16 19.88 -10.45
CA ALA A 100 2.19 20.86 -10.16
C ALA A 100 1.78 21.66 -8.91
N LEU A 101 2.62 22.58 -8.47
CA LEU A 101 2.18 23.64 -7.56
C LEU A 101 1.07 24.48 -8.22
N GLY A 102 0.19 25.05 -7.39
CA GLY A 102 -0.87 25.95 -7.85
C GLY A 102 -2.29 25.42 -7.72
N PHE A 103 -2.45 24.20 -7.23
CA PHE A 103 -3.75 23.62 -6.85
C PHE A 103 -4.09 23.79 -5.36
N GLY A 104 -3.35 24.65 -4.63
CA GLY A 104 -3.58 25.03 -3.23
C GLY A 104 -4.81 25.96 -3.03
N ALA A 105 -4.96 26.63 -1.91
CA ALA A 105 -6.10 27.53 -1.63
C ALA A 105 -6.17 28.79 -2.51
N TYR A 106 -5.05 29.18 -3.14
CA TYR A 106 -4.94 30.41 -3.91
C TYR A 106 -4.68 30.11 -5.39
N VAL A 107 -5.16 30.97 -6.29
CA VAL A 107 -4.85 30.92 -7.73
C VAL A 107 -3.44 31.50 -7.95
N SER A 108 -2.42 30.79 -7.46
CA SER A 108 -1.00 31.15 -7.52
C SER A 108 -0.13 29.91 -7.40
N GLN A 109 1.08 29.90 -7.97
CA GLN A 109 2.01 28.75 -7.89
C GLN A 109 2.80 28.66 -6.59
N HIS A 110 2.48 29.48 -5.59
CA HIS A 110 3.23 29.58 -4.34
C HIS A 110 2.66 28.73 -3.21
N HIS A 111 1.52 28.08 -3.44
CA HIS A 111 0.85 27.27 -2.43
C HIS A 111 0.42 25.92 -2.98
N PHE A 112 0.35 24.95 -2.08
CA PHE A 112 -0.10 23.60 -2.36
C PHE A 112 -0.80 23.01 -1.13
N GLY A 113 -1.53 21.92 -1.34
CA GLY A 113 -2.09 21.10 -0.29
C GLY A 113 -1.60 19.66 -0.33
N PRO A 114 -2.27 18.75 0.39
CA PRO A 114 -1.90 17.34 0.39
C PRO A 114 -1.95 16.73 -1.01
N GLU A 115 -2.70 17.31 -1.95
CA GLU A 115 -2.81 16.82 -3.33
C GLU A 115 -1.45 16.71 -4.02
N PHE A 116 -0.50 17.59 -3.67
CA PHE A 116 0.75 17.66 -4.41
C PHE A 116 1.55 16.37 -4.20
N GLN A 117 1.89 16.06 -2.94
CA GLN A 117 2.61 14.83 -2.64
C GLN A 117 1.71 13.58 -2.78
N PHE A 118 0.41 13.67 -2.49
CA PHE A 118 -0.54 12.59 -2.77
C PHE A 118 -0.44 12.16 -4.25
N GLY A 119 -0.52 13.13 -5.17
CA GLY A 119 -0.42 12.92 -6.61
C GLY A 119 0.90 12.27 -7.02
N HIS A 120 2.02 12.67 -6.41
CA HIS A 120 3.30 12.02 -6.65
C HIS A 120 3.31 10.55 -6.21
N VAL A 121 2.72 10.23 -5.06
CA VAL A 121 2.65 8.85 -4.54
C VAL A 121 1.77 7.98 -5.44
N VAL A 122 0.55 8.41 -5.77
CA VAL A 122 -0.35 7.60 -6.60
C VAL A 122 0.16 7.49 -8.03
N GLY A 123 0.69 8.57 -8.61
CA GLY A 123 1.27 8.51 -9.96
C GLY A 123 2.50 7.60 -10.06
N ALA A 124 3.24 7.39 -8.96
CA ALA A 124 4.34 6.41 -8.95
C ALA A 124 3.86 4.95 -8.80
N ALA A 125 2.61 4.76 -8.34
CA ALA A 125 2.05 3.45 -8.07
C ALA A 125 1.37 2.81 -9.30
N TYR A 126 0.89 3.62 -10.23
CA TYR A 126 0.17 3.19 -11.41
C TYR A 126 1.00 3.42 -12.67
N ARG A 127 0.78 2.58 -13.69
CA ARG A 127 1.29 2.84 -15.04
C ARG A 127 0.36 3.80 -15.79
N ASP A 128 -0.90 3.82 -15.37
CA ASP A 128 -1.98 4.55 -16.01
C ASP A 128 -2.02 6.02 -15.60
N GLN A 129 -2.82 6.79 -16.35
CA GLN A 129 -3.13 8.18 -16.00
C GLN A 129 -3.92 8.24 -14.70
N VAL A 130 -3.64 9.24 -13.88
CA VAL A 130 -4.38 9.51 -12.64
C VAL A 130 -5.07 10.86 -12.72
N LEU A 131 -6.32 10.95 -12.23
CA LEU A 131 -7.04 12.21 -12.03
C LEU A 131 -7.36 12.41 -10.56
N LEU A 132 -6.95 13.56 -10.02
CA LEU A 132 -7.34 14.07 -8.72
C LEU A 132 -8.47 15.09 -8.89
N ILE A 133 -9.63 14.81 -8.32
CA ILE A 133 -10.76 15.76 -8.28
C ILE A 133 -10.80 16.37 -6.88
N LYS A 134 -10.42 17.64 -6.76
CA LYS A 134 -10.48 18.35 -5.48
C LYS A 134 -11.86 18.96 -5.27
N THR A 135 -12.49 18.58 -4.17
CA THR A 135 -13.78 19.11 -3.69
C THR A 135 -13.61 19.60 -2.26
N ALA A 136 -12.77 20.61 -2.10
CA ALA A 136 -12.40 21.18 -0.82
C ALA A 136 -12.69 22.68 -0.78
N TRP A 137 -13.31 23.13 0.31
CA TRP A 137 -13.69 24.53 0.50
C TRP A 137 -13.52 24.94 1.97
N GLY A 138 -12.93 26.09 2.23
CA GLY A 138 -12.61 26.57 3.57
C GLY A 138 -13.83 26.84 4.44
N GLY A 139 -13.72 26.56 5.75
CA GLY A 139 -14.76 26.92 6.72
C GLY A 139 -16.03 26.07 6.68
N LYS A 140 -15.94 24.81 6.24
CA LYS A 140 -17.09 23.90 6.07
C LYS A 140 -17.07 22.76 7.07
N SER A 141 -18.21 22.53 7.74
CA SER A 141 -18.40 21.41 8.66
C SER A 141 -19.02 20.19 7.98
N LEU A 142 -18.77 19.01 8.54
CA LEU A 142 -19.53 17.81 8.21
C LEU A 142 -20.95 17.86 8.79
N TYR A 143 -21.09 18.46 9.98
CA TYR A 143 -22.37 18.64 10.66
C TYR A 143 -23.45 19.32 9.81
N ARG A 144 -23.09 20.37 9.06
CA ARG A 144 -24.03 21.17 8.25
C ARG A 144 -23.68 21.20 6.77
N ASP A 145 -22.46 21.61 6.43
CA ASP A 145 -22.14 22.01 5.06
C ASP A 145 -21.95 20.80 4.13
N PHE A 146 -21.28 19.76 4.62
CA PHE A 146 -21.14 18.46 3.96
C PHE A 146 -22.13 17.41 4.47
N ARG A 147 -23.19 17.82 5.16
CA ARG A 147 -24.16 16.89 5.75
C ARG A 147 -24.75 15.96 4.67
N PRO A 148 -24.52 14.65 4.76
CA PRO A 148 -24.94 13.72 3.72
C PRO A 148 -26.44 13.39 3.83
N PRO A 149 -27.12 13.02 2.73
CA PRO A 149 -28.57 12.80 2.71
C PRO A 149 -29.08 11.79 3.75
N SER A 150 -28.36 10.70 3.97
CA SER A 150 -28.77 9.64 4.89
C SER A 150 -28.58 9.99 6.37
N ALA A 151 -27.89 11.09 6.70
CA ALA A 151 -27.79 11.61 8.07
C ALA A 151 -29.09 12.30 8.55
N GLY A 152 -30.10 12.44 7.67
CA GLY A 152 -31.34 13.16 7.98
C GLY A 152 -31.15 14.68 8.06
N GLY A 153 -32.24 15.43 8.27
CA GLY A 153 -32.20 16.90 8.26
C GLY A 153 -31.99 17.49 6.86
N GLU A 154 -31.53 18.74 6.80
CA GLU A 154 -31.23 19.43 5.54
C GLU A 154 -29.92 18.90 4.93
N VAL A 155 -29.96 18.52 3.65
CA VAL A 155 -28.75 18.08 2.93
C VAL A 155 -27.80 19.25 2.78
N GLY A 156 -26.54 19.04 3.15
CA GLY A 156 -25.53 20.07 3.13
C GLY A 156 -25.25 20.59 1.71
N PRO A 157 -25.21 21.93 1.49
CA PRO A 157 -24.99 22.48 0.16
C PRO A 157 -23.62 22.11 -0.43
N TYR A 158 -22.61 21.83 0.40
CA TYR A 158 -21.29 21.40 -0.05
C TYR A 158 -21.19 19.89 -0.30
N TYR A 159 -22.09 19.07 0.27
CA TYR A 159 -22.28 17.70 -0.20
C TYR A 159 -22.80 17.72 -1.64
N VAL A 160 -23.86 18.48 -1.91
CA VAL A 160 -24.44 18.61 -3.26
C VAL A 160 -23.40 19.17 -4.24
N LYS A 161 -22.64 20.19 -3.83
CA LYS A 161 -21.57 20.77 -4.64
C LYS A 161 -20.45 19.77 -4.93
N MET A 162 -19.99 19.00 -3.94
CA MET A 162 -19.00 17.94 -4.13
C MET A 162 -19.45 16.95 -5.20
N VAL A 163 -20.68 16.44 -5.10
CA VAL A 163 -21.24 15.52 -6.08
C VAL A 163 -21.29 16.15 -7.47
N ALA A 164 -21.75 17.39 -7.57
CA ALA A 164 -21.81 18.12 -8.84
C ALA A 164 -20.43 18.31 -9.48
N GLU A 165 -19.40 18.66 -8.70
CA GLU A 165 -18.04 18.84 -9.21
C GLU A 165 -17.40 17.52 -9.68
N VAL A 166 -17.66 16.42 -8.98
CA VAL A 166 -17.20 15.10 -9.42
C VAL A 166 -17.88 14.70 -10.72
N ARG A 167 -19.21 14.83 -10.81
CA ARG A 167 -19.95 14.55 -12.06
C ARG A 167 -19.46 15.42 -13.21
N ALA A 168 -19.23 16.71 -12.96
CA ALA A 168 -18.72 17.64 -13.97
C ALA A 168 -17.30 17.26 -14.44
N ALA A 169 -16.42 16.83 -13.54
CA ALA A 169 -15.09 16.36 -13.88
C ALA A 169 -15.14 15.15 -14.82
N LEU A 170 -15.97 14.15 -14.46
CA LEU A 170 -16.11 12.91 -15.24
C LEU A 170 -16.78 13.16 -16.60
N ALA A 171 -17.76 14.05 -16.67
CA ALA A 171 -18.43 14.41 -17.92
C ALA A 171 -17.55 15.24 -18.87
N ASN A 172 -16.58 16.00 -18.34
CA ASN A 172 -15.73 16.90 -19.12
C ASN A 172 -14.29 16.39 -19.33
N LEU A 173 -14.00 15.10 -19.08
CA LEU A 173 -12.63 14.56 -19.12
C LEU A 173 -11.84 14.97 -20.36
N LYS A 174 -12.38 14.75 -21.57
CA LYS A 174 -11.68 15.07 -22.82
C LYS A 174 -11.51 16.57 -23.04
N LYS A 175 -12.42 17.39 -22.50
CA LYS A 175 -12.37 18.85 -22.59
C LYS A 175 -11.33 19.43 -21.63
N ASP A 176 -11.36 19.01 -20.38
CA ASP A 176 -10.47 19.51 -19.32
C ASP A 176 -9.06 18.88 -19.46
N PHE A 177 -8.98 17.66 -19.99
CA PHE A 177 -7.75 16.89 -20.20
C PHE A 177 -7.69 16.28 -21.61
N PRO A 178 -7.29 17.06 -22.64
CA PRO A 178 -7.23 16.57 -24.03
C PRO A 178 -6.34 15.35 -24.25
N ALA A 179 -5.35 15.14 -23.37
CA ALA A 179 -4.44 13.99 -23.37
C ALA A 179 -5.09 12.68 -22.85
N HIS A 180 -6.34 12.72 -22.38
CA HIS A 180 -7.11 11.51 -22.08
C HIS A 180 -7.40 10.73 -23.36
N ASP A 181 -6.95 9.48 -23.38
CA ASP A 181 -6.99 8.58 -24.53
C ASP A 181 -8.33 7.83 -24.68
N GLY A 182 -9.27 8.05 -23.77
CA GLY A 182 -10.56 7.35 -23.74
C GLY A 182 -10.53 6.07 -22.89
N ALA A 183 -9.46 5.85 -22.12
CA ALA A 183 -9.39 4.80 -21.10
C ALA A 183 -10.64 4.77 -20.20
N GLU A 184 -11.05 3.58 -19.80
CA GLU A 184 -12.16 3.39 -18.86
C GLU A 184 -11.86 4.10 -17.54
N VAL A 185 -12.86 4.78 -16.98
CA VAL A 185 -12.73 5.48 -15.70
C VAL A 185 -12.92 4.49 -14.55
N GLU A 186 -11.96 4.44 -13.64
CA GLU A 186 -12.08 3.73 -12.37
C GLU A 186 -12.02 4.72 -11.20
N LEU A 187 -13.11 4.79 -10.44
CA LEU A 187 -13.09 5.55 -9.18
C LEU A 187 -12.33 4.74 -8.12
N ALA A 188 -11.06 5.10 -7.93
CA ALA A 188 -10.08 4.36 -7.15
C ALA A 188 -10.08 4.71 -5.65
N GLY A 189 -10.58 5.89 -5.27
CA GLY A 189 -10.73 6.22 -3.85
C GLY A 189 -11.37 7.56 -3.55
N PHE A 190 -11.91 7.66 -2.32
CA PHE A 190 -12.41 8.88 -1.71
C PHE A 190 -11.55 9.24 -0.49
N VAL A 191 -10.88 10.37 -0.55
CA VAL A 191 -10.01 10.89 0.51
C VAL A 191 -10.75 12.00 1.23
N TRP A 192 -10.94 11.84 2.55
CA TRP A 192 -11.60 12.81 3.41
C TRP A 192 -10.60 13.41 4.39
N TYR A 193 -10.34 14.71 4.27
CA TYR A 193 -9.49 15.45 5.20
C TYR A 193 -10.16 16.74 5.68
N GLN A 194 -10.85 16.63 6.83
CA GLN A 194 -11.70 17.68 7.39
C GLN A 194 -11.84 17.48 8.90
N GLY A 195 -12.22 18.53 9.62
CA GLY A 195 -12.66 18.40 11.02
C GLY A 195 -12.67 19.71 11.80
N TRP A 196 -11.86 20.69 11.38
CA TRP A 196 -11.72 21.98 12.09
C TRP A 196 -13.06 22.61 12.47
N ASN A 197 -13.95 22.79 11.49
CA ASN A 197 -15.21 23.49 11.73
C ASN A 197 -16.20 22.72 12.60
N ASP A 198 -16.11 21.39 12.65
CA ASP A 198 -16.88 20.58 13.61
C ASP A 198 -16.29 20.70 15.02
N GLY A 199 -14.95 20.70 15.13
CA GLY A 199 -14.25 20.88 16.41
C GLY A 199 -14.41 22.28 17.02
N VAL A 200 -14.72 23.30 16.22
CA VAL A 200 -15.10 24.64 16.72
C VAL A 200 -16.47 24.63 17.42
N ASN A 201 -17.32 23.64 17.17
CA ASN A 201 -18.62 23.49 17.84
C ASN A 201 -18.73 22.13 18.57
N PRO A 202 -17.96 21.94 19.66
CA PRO A 202 -17.80 20.64 20.28
C PRO A 202 -19.03 20.13 21.04
N GLN A 203 -20.00 20.99 21.36
CA GLN A 203 -21.23 20.59 22.04
C GLN A 203 -22.26 19.98 21.08
N THR A 204 -22.23 20.32 19.79
CA THR A 204 -23.23 19.84 18.82
C THR A 204 -22.64 19.04 17.67
N ALA A 205 -21.54 19.51 17.06
CA ALA A 205 -21.00 18.89 15.85
C ALA A 205 -20.14 17.65 16.14
N VAL A 206 -19.25 17.73 17.15
CA VAL A 206 -18.36 16.62 17.52
C VAL A 206 -19.14 15.34 17.91
N PRO A 207 -20.23 15.40 18.71
CA PRO A 207 -21.01 14.20 19.05
C PRO A 207 -21.64 13.48 17.87
N GLU A 208 -21.97 14.19 16.77
CA GLU A 208 -22.55 13.59 15.56
C GLU A 208 -21.51 13.16 14.53
N TYR A 209 -20.25 13.56 14.68
CA TYR A 209 -19.24 13.45 13.62
C TYR A 209 -19.06 12.01 13.12
N GLU A 210 -18.97 11.04 14.04
CA GLU A 210 -18.77 9.63 13.71
C GLU A 210 -19.90 9.11 12.80
N GLN A 211 -21.16 9.33 13.19
CA GLN A 211 -22.30 8.86 12.41
C GLN A 211 -22.43 9.62 11.09
N ASN A 212 -22.22 10.94 11.10
CA ASN A 212 -22.28 11.74 9.87
C ASN A 212 -21.19 11.32 8.88
N LEU A 213 -20.00 10.94 9.35
CA LEU A 213 -18.93 10.43 8.48
C LEU A 213 -19.29 9.04 7.93
N ALA A 214 -19.88 8.16 8.74
CA ALA A 214 -20.39 6.87 8.26
C ALA A 214 -21.47 7.05 7.19
N HIS A 215 -22.40 7.99 7.36
CA HIS A 215 -23.40 8.37 6.36
C HIS A 215 -22.77 8.92 5.08
N LEU A 216 -21.78 9.80 5.19
CA LEU A 216 -21.06 10.38 4.05
C LEU A 216 -20.42 9.28 3.20
N ILE A 217 -19.76 8.32 3.83
CA ILE A 217 -19.13 7.18 3.15
C ILE A 217 -20.17 6.36 2.39
N ARG A 218 -21.30 6.02 3.03
CA ARG A 218 -22.37 5.23 2.40
C ARG A 218 -22.98 5.98 1.21
N ASP A 219 -23.24 7.27 1.37
CA ASP A 219 -23.90 8.07 0.35
C ASP A 219 -23.00 8.37 -0.85
N VAL A 220 -21.70 8.63 -0.64
CA VAL A 220 -20.73 8.75 -1.75
C VAL A 220 -20.62 7.44 -2.53
N ARG A 221 -20.57 6.29 -1.84
CA ARG A 221 -20.56 4.97 -2.49
C ARG A 221 -21.82 4.71 -3.31
N LYS A 222 -22.98 5.06 -2.75
CA LYS A 222 -24.28 4.93 -3.42
C LYS A 222 -24.37 5.86 -4.64
N GLU A 223 -23.96 7.11 -4.48
CA GLU A 223 -24.00 8.15 -5.50
C GLU A 223 -23.21 7.76 -6.75
N PHE A 224 -22.01 7.21 -6.57
CA PHE A 224 -21.15 6.82 -7.69
C PHE A 224 -21.25 5.32 -8.05
N GLY A 225 -22.13 4.56 -7.40
CA GLY A 225 -22.34 3.14 -7.70
C GLY A 225 -21.15 2.22 -7.37
N VAL A 226 -20.28 2.63 -6.44
CA VAL A 226 -19.06 1.88 -6.07
C VAL A 226 -19.16 1.41 -4.60
N PRO A 227 -19.89 0.31 -4.30
CA PRO A 227 -20.21 -0.10 -2.93
C PRO A 227 -19.00 -0.44 -2.05
N LYS A 228 -17.84 -0.73 -2.66
CA LYS A 228 -16.59 -1.03 -1.98
C LYS A 228 -15.50 0.04 -2.20
N LEU A 229 -15.88 1.26 -2.62
CA LEU A 229 -14.93 2.35 -2.87
C LEU A 229 -13.98 2.50 -1.67
N PRO A 230 -12.65 2.41 -1.88
CA PRO A 230 -11.68 2.74 -0.86
C PRO A 230 -11.91 4.13 -0.27
N VAL A 231 -12.00 4.23 1.05
CA VAL A 231 -12.07 5.51 1.76
C VAL A 231 -10.86 5.70 2.65
N ILE A 232 -10.21 6.85 2.51
CA ILE A 232 -9.06 7.26 3.31
C ILE A 232 -9.50 8.44 4.17
N VAL A 233 -9.55 8.25 5.48
CA VAL A 233 -9.89 9.30 6.45
C VAL A 233 -8.60 9.82 7.07
N GLY A 234 -8.24 11.07 6.77
CA GLY A 234 -7.09 11.73 7.40
C GLY A 234 -7.45 12.25 8.80
N GLU A 235 -6.62 11.93 9.79
CA GLU A 235 -6.72 12.52 11.12
C GLU A 235 -6.55 14.03 11.04
N LEU A 236 -7.45 14.80 11.66
CA LEU A 236 -7.24 16.24 11.77
C LEU A 236 -5.98 16.54 12.60
N THR A 237 -5.00 17.21 12.02
CA THR A 237 -3.78 17.65 12.73
C THR A 237 -4.02 18.91 13.57
N GLY A 238 -4.51 20.01 12.99
CA GLY A 238 -4.60 21.29 13.69
C GLY A 238 -3.23 21.77 14.22
N PRO A 239 -3.17 22.58 15.29
CA PRO A 239 -1.92 23.13 15.83
C PRO A 239 -1.18 22.18 16.79
N TRP A 240 -1.63 20.93 16.98
CA TRP A 240 -1.14 20.09 18.09
C TRP A 240 -0.87 18.65 17.69
N VAL A 241 0.16 18.09 18.30
CA VAL A 241 0.31 16.63 18.39
C VAL A 241 -0.73 16.09 19.37
N ASP A 242 -0.69 16.59 20.61
CA ASP A 242 -1.65 16.25 21.67
C ASP A 242 -2.75 17.31 21.73
N ALA A 243 -3.97 16.91 21.36
CA ALA A 243 -5.09 17.82 21.24
C ALA A 243 -5.83 18.01 22.58
N PRO A 244 -6.46 19.17 22.81
CA PRO A 244 -7.45 19.32 23.88
C PRO A 244 -8.56 18.27 23.77
N LYS A 245 -9.29 18.03 24.88
CA LYS A 245 -10.24 16.93 25.04
C LYS A 245 -11.25 16.83 23.90
N GLU A 246 -11.86 17.95 23.53
CA GLU A 246 -12.92 18.04 22.53
C GLU A 246 -12.43 17.64 21.14
N TRP A 247 -11.20 18.05 20.82
CA TRP A 247 -10.55 17.73 19.56
C TRP A 247 -10.00 16.31 19.52
N THR A 248 -9.56 15.79 20.67
CA THR A 248 -9.25 14.37 20.82
C THR A 248 -10.50 13.52 20.58
N ALA A 249 -11.67 13.92 21.07
CA ALA A 249 -12.93 13.24 20.81
C ALA A 249 -13.29 13.24 19.31
N LEU A 250 -13.07 14.37 18.61
CA LEU A 250 -13.25 14.44 17.16
C LEU A 250 -12.30 13.49 16.40
N ARG A 251 -11.01 13.46 16.76
CA ARG A 251 -10.04 12.53 16.16
C ARG A 251 -10.41 11.07 16.44
N GLN A 252 -10.93 10.78 17.63
CA GLN A 252 -11.42 9.45 17.96
C GLN A 252 -12.64 9.08 17.11
N ALA A 253 -13.57 10.00 16.87
CA ALA A 253 -14.69 9.79 15.96
C ALA A 253 -14.22 9.49 14.52
N GLN A 254 -13.21 10.20 14.02
CA GLN A 254 -12.58 9.91 12.72
C GLN A 254 -12.02 8.48 12.66
N ALA A 255 -11.33 8.04 13.73
CA ALA A 255 -10.74 6.70 13.81
C ALA A 255 -11.81 5.60 13.96
N ASN A 256 -12.83 5.82 14.79
CA ASN A 256 -13.87 4.85 15.12
C ASN A 256 -14.63 4.37 13.88
N VAL A 257 -14.97 5.29 12.95
CA VAL A 257 -15.68 4.93 11.71
C VAL A 257 -14.94 3.86 10.93
N ALA A 258 -13.60 3.94 10.83
CA ALA A 258 -12.81 2.93 10.11
C ALA A 258 -12.86 1.54 10.76
N GLY A 259 -13.25 1.46 12.04
CA GLY A 259 -13.40 0.22 12.80
C GLY A 259 -14.76 -0.47 12.63
N TYR A 260 -15.72 0.13 11.92
CA TYR A 260 -17.05 -0.47 11.75
C TYR A 260 -16.94 -1.79 10.96
N PRO A 261 -17.71 -2.85 11.31
CA PRO A 261 -17.61 -4.16 10.67
C PRO A 261 -17.77 -4.13 9.14
N GLU A 262 -18.62 -3.25 8.61
CA GLU A 262 -18.84 -3.06 7.17
C GLU A 262 -17.73 -2.27 6.46
N PHE A 263 -16.87 -1.57 7.22
CA PHE A 263 -15.83 -0.68 6.73
C PHE A 263 -14.41 -1.23 6.93
N LYS A 264 -14.26 -2.27 7.75
CA LYS A 264 -12.97 -2.89 8.10
C LYS A 264 -12.08 -3.24 6.91
N ASP A 265 -12.66 -3.54 5.74
CA ASP A 265 -11.92 -3.99 4.55
C ASP A 265 -11.61 -2.86 3.55
N ASN A 266 -12.36 -1.77 3.57
CA ASN A 266 -12.33 -0.74 2.51
C ASN A 266 -12.36 0.72 3.03
N VAL A 267 -12.22 0.93 4.34
CA VAL A 267 -11.95 2.23 4.96
C VAL A 267 -10.68 2.13 5.78
N ILE A 268 -9.87 3.20 5.76
CA ILE A 268 -8.66 3.31 6.58
C ILE A 268 -8.58 4.70 7.20
N PHE A 269 -8.25 4.74 8.49
CA PHE A 269 -7.89 5.97 9.20
C PHE A 269 -6.38 6.15 9.14
N VAL A 270 -5.94 7.36 8.78
CA VAL A 270 -4.52 7.71 8.65
C VAL A 270 -4.17 8.69 9.77
N PRO A 271 -3.41 8.26 10.80
CA PRO A 271 -2.94 9.15 11.83
C PRO A 271 -1.87 10.09 11.26
N THR A 272 -2.06 11.39 11.47
CA THR A 272 -1.20 12.45 10.91
C THR A 272 -0.81 13.49 11.97
N ARG A 273 -1.35 13.41 13.20
CA ARG A 273 -1.12 14.40 14.26
C ARG A 273 0.35 14.68 14.55
N THR A 274 1.24 13.72 14.35
CA THR A 274 2.70 13.86 14.57
C THR A 274 3.42 14.61 13.44
N PHE A 275 2.73 14.94 12.34
CA PHE A 275 3.30 15.66 11.21
C PHE A 275 3.26 17.18 11.39
N VAL A 276 2.42 17.70 12.28
CA VAL A 276 2.37 19.13 12.56
C VAL A 276 3.74 19.63 13.02
N ARG A 277 4.18 20.75 12.45
CA ARG A 277 5.40 21.45 12.87
C ARG A 277 5.07 22.59 13.81
N LYS A 278 6.07 23.01 14.57
CA LYS A 278 5.90 24.09 15.54
C LYS A 278 5.65 25.43 14.84
N PRO A 279 4.89 26.35 15.46
CA PRO A 279 4.59 27.65 14.87
C PRO A 279 5.84 28.46 14.53
N GLU A 280 6.86 28.46 15.40
CA GLU A 280 8.11 29.20 15.21
C GLU A 280 8.94 28.73 14.00
N ASP A 281 8.74 27.48 13.57
CA ASP A 281 9.41 26.83 12.46
C ASP A 281 8.57 26.84 11.16
N SER A 282 7.52 27.68 11.12
CA SER A 282 6.52 27.67 10.05
C SER A 282 6.28 29.06 9.45
N PRO A 283 5.79 29.13 8.19
CA PRO A 283 5.64 30.41 7.50
C PRO A 283 4.59 31.32 8.14
N ASN A 284 3.53 30.73 8.69
CA ASN A 284 2.39 31.46 9.24
C ASN A 284 2.13 31.07 10.72
N PRO A 285 2.97 31.51 11.69
CA PRO A 285 2.89 31.06 13.09
C PRO A 285 1.52 31.27 13.77
N GLY A 286 0.75 32.29 13.34
CA GLY A 286 -0.59 32.57 13.87
C GLY A 286 -1.73 31.71 13.30
N HIS A 287 -1.47 30.89 12.28
CA HIS A 287 -2.50 30.15 11.54
C HIS A 287 -2.58 28.68 11.93
N GLY A 288 -2.72 28.39 13.23
CA GLY A 288 -2.75 27.01 13.74
C GLY A 288 -3.87 26.14 13.17
N HIS A 289 -4.99 26.75 12.79
CA HIS A 289 -6.10 26.09 12.10
C HIS A 289 -5.73 25.55 10.70
N HIS A 290 -4.67 26.10 10.11
CA HIS A 290 -4.11 25.73 8.81
C HIS A 290 -2.71 25.11 8.92
N GLU A 291 -2.39 24.49 10.06
CA GLU A 291 -1.09 23.83 10.29
C GLU A 291 0.08 24.79 10.05
N PHE A 292 -0.15 26.07 10.38
CA PHE A 292 0.80 27.17 10.22
C PHE A 292 1.31 27.39 8.78
N GLY A 293 0.61 26.84 7.77
CA GLY A 293 1.05 26.84 6.37
C GLY A 293 2.38 26.09 6.15
N ASN A 294 2.73 25.16 7.05
CA ASN A 294 4.01 24.46 7.01
C ASN A 294 4.08 23.45 5.86
N ALA A 295 5.06 23.59 4.97
CA ALA A 295 5.20 22.73 3.80
C ALA A 295 5.48 21.26 4.14
N GLU A 296 6.27 21.02 5.18
CA GLU A 296 6.60 19.65 5.60
C GLU A 296 5.36 18.93 6.15
N THR A 297 4.52 19.61 6.94
CA THR A 297 3.28 19.03 7.46
C THR A 297 2.36 18.58 6.32
N TYR A 298 2.04 19.48 5.37
CA TYR A 298 1.17 19.14 4.24
C TYR A 298 1.76 18.07 3.33
N PHE A 299 3.08 18.10 3.11
CA PHE A 299 3.77 17.07 2.34
C PHE A 299 3.63 15.70 3.01
N LEU A 300 3.88 15.60 4.31
CA LEU A 300 3.78 14.33 5.06
C LEU A 300 2.34 13.82 5.13
N VAL A 301 1.36 14.72 5.28
CA VAL A 301 -0.06 14.38 5.18
C VAL A 301 -0.36 13.80 3.78
N GLY A 302 0.02 14.50 2.71
CA GLY A 302 -0.17 14.03 1.33
C GLY A 302 0.51 12.69 1.06
N ASP A 303 1.72 12.49 1.56
CA ASP A 303 2.48 11.24 1.46
C ASP A 303 1.77 10.08 2.15
N ALA A 304 1.31 10.29 3.39
CA ALA A 304 0.61 9.26 4.17
C ALA A 304 -0.75 8.91 3.57
N LEU A 305 -1.54 9.91 3.16
CA LEU A 305 -2.82 9.70 2.50
C LEU A 305 -2.65 9.00 1.14
N GLY A 306 -1.63 9.36 0.37
CA GLY A 306 -1.32 8.72 -0.91
C GLY A 306 -0.90 7.26 -0.74
N LYS A 307 -0.06 6.97 0.26
CA LYS A 307 0.35 5.59 0.59
C LYS A 307 -0.84 4.75 1.02
N ALA A 308 -1.73 5.29 1.85
CA ALA A 308 -2.96 4.63 2.25
C ALA A 308 -3.89 4.39 1.04
N ALA A 309 -3.99 5.35 0.12
CA ALA A 309 -4.78 5.18 -1.10
C ALA A 309 -4.25 4.03 -1.97
N VAL A 310 -2.94 3.98 -2.23
CA VAL A 310 -2.29 2.88 -2.97
C VAL A 310 -2.46 1.54 -2.25
N GLN A 311 -2.31 1.54 -0.92
CA GLN A 311 -2.51 0.35 -0.11
C GLN A 311 -3.92 -0.22 -0.27
N MET A 312 -4.94 0.63 -0.33
CA MET A 312 -6.35 0.22 -0.39
C MET A 312 -6.85 -0.07 -1.80
N ALA A 313 -6.44 0.74 -2.78
CA ALA A 313 -6.83 0.58 -4.19
C ALA A 313 -6.02 -0.54 -4.88
N GLY A 314 -4.85 -0.91 -4.34
CA GLY A 314 -3.92 -1.83 -4.98
C GLY A 314 -3.17 -1.19 -6.15
N ARG A 315 -2.33 -1.98 -6.79
CA ARG A 315 -1.58 -1.61 -8.00
C ARG A 315 -2.08 -2.37 -9.23
N ASP A 316 -1.79 -1.85 -10.41
CA ASP A 316 -2.11 -2.53 -11.67
C ASP A 316 -1.26 -3.80 -11.79
N ARG A 317 -1.93 -4.93 -12.00
CA ARG A 317 -1.31 -6.24 -12.02
C ARG A 317 -1.87 -7.05 -13.18
N GLN A 318 -0.96 -7.58 -14.00
CA GLN A 318 -1.30 -8.64 -14.93
C GLN A 318 -1.58 -9.93 -14.16
N VAL A 319 -2.72 -10.56 -14.42
CA VAL A 319 -3.08 -11.85 -13.81
C VAL A 319 -2.80 -12.99 -14.77
N ARG A 320 -2.05 -14.00 -14.31
CA ARG A 320 -1.75 -15.23 -15.05
C ARG A 320 -2.11 -16.46 -14.21
N GLN A 321 -2.42 -17.56 -14.88
CA GLN A 321 -2.55 -18.86 -14.25
C GLN A 321 -1.25 -19.64 -14.47
N ILE A 322 -0.70 -20.22 -13.41
CA ILE A 322 0.51 -21.04 -13.45
C ILE A 322 0.26 -22.29 -12.60
N ARG A 323 0.15 -23.46 -13.24
CA ARG A 323 -0.11 -24.75 -12.56
C ARG A 323 -1.31 -24.75 -11.60
N GLY A 324 -2.32 -23.94 -11.88
CA GLY A 324 -3.52 -23.78 -11.04
C GLY A 324 -3.39 -22.74 -9.91
N TRP A 325 -2.23 -22.10 -9.74
CA TRP A 325 -2.09 -20.89 -8.93
C TRP A 325 -2.40 -19.64 -9.73
N THR A 326 -2.93 -18.64 -9.05
CA THR A 326 -3.05 -17.29 -9.58
C THR A 326 -1.77 -16.50 -9.29
N LEU A 327 -1.06 -16.11 -10.35
CA LEU A 327 0.09 -15.20 -10.30
C LEU A 327 -0.34 -13.79 -10.72
N ARG A 328 -0.04 -12.79 -9.87
CA ARG A 328 -0.29 -11.37 -10.15
C ARG A 328 1.04 -10.65 -10.30
N ILE A 329 1.30 -10.06 -11.46
CA ILE A 329 2.57 -9.42 -11.80
C ILE A 329 2.35 -7.92 -11.87
N ASP A 330 3.03 -7.16 -11.02
CA ASP A 330 3.06 -5.69 -11.09
C ASP A 330 3.52 -5.24 -12.49
N GLU A 331 2.66 -4.50 -13.19
CA GLU A 331 2.92 -4.12 -14.59
C GLU A 331 4.16 -3.23 -14.75
N ARG A 332 4.60 -2.57 -13.68
CA ARG A 332 5.81 -1.75 -13.69
C ARG A 332 7.07 -2.60 -13.77
N LEU A 333 7.03 -3.85 -13.29
CA LEU A 333 8.13 -4.81 -13.52
C LEU A 333 8.24 -5.15 -15.02
N ILE A 334 7.10 -5.39 -15.67
CA ILE A 334 7.03 -5.73 -17.11
C ILE A 334 7.53 -4.54 -17.94
N ALA A 335 7.05 -3.34 -17.62
CA ALA A 335 7.47 -2.11 -18.30
C ALA A 335 8.97 -1.82 -18.13
N LYS A 336 9.55 -2.19 -16.98
CA LYS A 336 10.98 -2.04 -16.72
C LYS A 336 11.82 -3.08 -17.46
N ASP A 337 11.47 -4.35 -17.38
CA ASP A 337 12.20 -5.46 -17.99
C ASP A 337 11.32 -6.71 -18.12
N ALA A 338 10.57 -6.79 -19.23
CA ALA A 338 9.69 -7.92 -19.51
C ALA A 338 10.46 -9.26 -19.61
N VAL A 339 11.70 -9.26 -20.12
CA VAL A 339 12.50 -10.48 -20.30
C VAL A 339 12.90 -11.06 -18.93
N ALA A 340 13.34 -10.20 -18.00
CA ALA A 340 13.62 -10.63 -16.63
C ALA A 340 12.38 -11.18 -15.92
N VAL A 341 11.22 -10.56 -16.13
CA VAL A 341 9.95 -11.05 -15.59
C VAL A 341 9.60 -12.44 -16.13
N GLU A 342 9.68 -12.66 -17.45
CA GLU A 342 9.39 -13.99 -18.02
C GLU A 342 10.37 -15.05 -17.52
N LYS A 343 11.66 -14.71 -17.37
CA LYS A 343 12.63 -15.62 -16.75
C LYS A 343 12.23 -15.98 -15.32
N ALA A 344 11.78 -15.02 -14.52
CA ALA A 344 11.28 -15.26 -13.17
C ALA A 344 10.01 -16.12 -13.15
N VAL A 345 9.09 -15.96 -14.12
CA VAL A 345 7.90 -16.81 -14.27
C VAL A 345 8.29 -18.25 -14.57
N VAL A 346 9.25 -18.50 -15.46
CA VAL A 346 9.76 -19.85 -15.78
C VAL A 346 10.38 -20.51 -14.54
N ILE A 347 11.15 -19.73 -13.77
CA ILE A 347 11.75 -20.20 -12.52
C ILE A 347 10.68 -20.56 -11.48
N LEU A 348 9.64 -19.72 -11.35
CA LEU A 348 8.50 -20.00 -10.47
C LEU A 348 7.74 -21.26 -10.90
N ASP A 349 7.51 -21.45 -12.21
CA ASP A 349 6.87 -22.66 -12.74
C ASP A 349 7.64 -23.92 -12.32
N ALA A 350 8.97 -23.91 -12.44
CA ALA A 350 9.81 -25.03 -12.05
C ALA A 350 9.79 -25.30 -10.54
N GLN A 351 9.76 -24.25 -9.71
CA GLN A 351 9.60 -24.38 -8.26
C GLN A 351 8.23 -24.96 -7.89
N LEU A 352 7.14 -24.48 -8.51
CA LEU A 352 5.80 -25.03 -8.28
C LEU A 352 5.68 -26.48 -8.77
N ALA A 353 6.28 -26.82 -9.91
CA ALA A 353 6.38 -28.20 -10.39
C ALA A 353 7.12 -29.11 -9.40
N LYS A 354 8.13 -28.56 -8.70
CA LYS A 354 8.80 -29.27 -7.62
C LYS A 354 7.85 -29.45 -6.42
N VAL A 355 7.15 -28.40 -5.98
CA VAL A 355 6.15 -28.50 -4.91
C VAL A 355 5.09 -29.58 -5.20
N GLU A 356 4.52 -29.60 -6.41
CA GLU A 356 3.53 -30.61 -6.83
C GLU A 356 4.02 -32.05 -6.70
N ARG A 357 5.34 -32.27 -6.82
CA ARG A 357 5.97 -33.60 -6.67
C ARG A 357 6.32 -33.93 -5.23
N LEU A 358 6.64 -32.92 -4.42
CA LEU A 358 7.18 -33.11 -3.07
C LEU A 358 6.08 -33.35 -2.04
N ILE A 359 5.00 -32.57 -2.08
CA ILE A 359 3.99 -32.58 -1.01
C ILE A 359 2.71 -33.34 -1.40
N PRO A 360 1.89 -33.79 -0.44
CA PRO A 360 0.65 -34.51 -0.74
C PRO A 360 -0.31 -33.72 -1.64
N ALA A 361 -0.90 -34.38 -2.63
CA ALA A 361 -1.77 -33.74 -3.63
C ALA A 361 -2.93 -32.93 -3.01
N LYS A 362 -3.50 -33.40 -1.89
CA LYS A 362 -4.53 -32.65 -1.15
C LYS A 362 -4.02 -31.32 -0.61
N ALA A 363 -2.76 -31.27 -0.15
CA ALA A 363 -2.15 -30.02 0.29
C ALA A 363 -1.92 -29.07 -0.90
N VAL A 364 -1.47 -29.59 -2.04
CA VAL A 364 -1.33 -28.83 -3.30
C VAL A 364 -2.66 -28.19 -3.70
N GLU A 365 -3.75 -28.95 -3.71
CA GLU A 365 -5.08 -28.44 -4.06
C GLU A 365 -5.52 -27.27 -3.18
N ARG A 366 -5.25 -27.34 -1.87
CA ARG A 366 -5.53 -26.23 -0.94
C ARG A 366 -4.63 -25.03 -1.24
N LEU A 367 -3.34 -25.27 -1.44
CA LEU A 367 -2.34 -24.22 -1.63
C LEU A 367 -2.46 -23.47 -2.95
N ARG A 368 -3.09 -24.04 -3.97
CA ARG A 368 -3.45 -23.33 -5.22
C ARG A 368 -4.34 -22.11 -5.01
N SER A 369 -5.06 -22.04 -3.89
CA SER A 369 -5.85 -20.86 -3.52
C SER A 369 -5.02 -19.68 -3.01
N VAL A 370 -3.74 -19.90 -2.65
CA VAL A 370 -2.82 -18.86 -2.18
C VAL A 370 -2.35 -18.04 -3.39
N PRO A 371 -2.67 -16.73 -3.48
CA PRO A 371 -2.20 -15.91 -4.58
C PRO A 371 -0.68 -15.70 -4.50
N LEU A 372 -0.03 -15.69 -5.67
CA LEU A 372 1.39 -15.38 -5.81
C LEU A 372 1.52 -14.00 -6.45
N ASN A 373 2.46 -13.18 -5.98
CA ASN A 373 2.58 -11.79 -6.41
C ASN A 373 4.03 -11.46 -6.75
N PHE A 374 4.29 -10.96 -7.95
CA PHE A 374 5.55 -10.28 -8.27
C PHE A 374 5.34 -8.78 -8.08
N SER A 375 6.19 -8.16 -7.27
CA SER A 375 6.10 -6.73 -6.93
C SER A 375 7.46 -6.06 -7.07
N LEU A 376 7.46 -4.75 -7.31
CA LEU A 376 8.70 -3.97 -7.23
C LEU A 376 9.28 -3.98 -5.79
N PRO A 377 10.61 -3.92 -5.65
CA PRO A 377 11.26 -3.66 -4.38
C PRO A 377 10.73 -2.41 -3.67
N TYR A 378 10.70 -2.48 -2.34
CA TYR A 378 10.39 -1.34 -1.48
C TYR A 378 11.69 -0.60 -1.14
N PRO A 379 11.77 0.74 -1.27
CA PRO A 379 13.01 1.49 -1.05
C PRO A 379 13.61 1.35 0.35
N ASP A 380 12.78 1.10 1.35
CA ASP A 380 13.12 1.02 2.77
C ASP A 380 13.39 -0.42 3.26
N ARG A 381 13.33 -1.42 2.38
CA ARG A 381 13.43 -2.84 2.77
C ARG A 381 14.26 -3.65 1.79
N ARG A 382 14.87 -4.72 2.30
CA ARG A 382 15.56 -5.68 1.45
C ARG A 382 14.53 -6.47 0.60
N PRO A 383 14.78 -6.66 -0.71
CA PRO A 383 13.97 -7.55 -1.53
C PRO A 383 14.02 -9.00 -1.02
N THR A 384 12.86 -9.64 -0.95
CA THR A 384 12.67 -11.02 -0.44
C THR A 384 11.45 -11.70 -1.07
N ALA A 385 11.29 -13.00 -0.82
CA ALA A 385 9.99 -13.66 -0.82
C ALA A 385 9.38 -13.55 0.60
N GLU A 386 8.07 -13.35 0.71
CA GLU A 386 7.37 -13.29 2.00
C GLU A 386 5.90 -13.69 1.88
N TYR A 387 5.43 -14.55 2.79
CA TYR A 387 4.01 -14.81 3.04
C TYR A 387 3.39 -13.76 3.96
N HIS A 388 2.21 -13.27 3.60
CA HIS A 388 1.49 -12.21 4.31
C HIS A 388 0.31 -12.77 5.11
N GLY A 389 0.45 -12.89 6.44
CA GLY A 389 -0.49 -13.60 7.30
C GLY A 389 -1.91 -13.02 7.46
N GLY A 390 -2.22 -11.81 6.98
CA GLY A 390 -3.61 -11.32 6.98
C GLY A 390 -3.79 -9.80 6.91
N LEU A 391 -5.05 -9.38 6.79
CA LEU A 391 -5.44 -7.99 6.47
C LEU A 391 -4.96 -6.97 7.51
N ALA A 392 -5.13 -7.26 8.80
CA ALA A 392 -4.72 -6.34 9.87
C ALA A 392 -3.22 -6.05 9.84
N TRP A 393 -2.41 -7.10 9.61
CA TRP A 393 -0.96 -6.97 9.54
C TRP A 393 -0.52 -6.21 8.29
N VAL A 394 -1.05 -6.54 7.09
CA VAL A 394 -0.68 -5.80 5.86
C VAL A 394 -1.07 -4.33 5.94
N LYS A 395 -2.21 -4.02 6.58
CA LYS A 395 -2.61 -2.65 6.90
C LYS A 395 -1.56 -1.95 7.76
N GLN A 396 -1.20 -2.58 8.88
CA GLN A 396 -0.23 -2.05 9.84
C GLN A 396 1.15 -1.79 9.22
N VAL A 397 1.65 -2.70 8.38
CA VAL A 397 3.00 -2.57 7.78
C VAL A 397 3.02 -1.77 6.47
N GLY A 398 1.88 -1.23 6.03
CA GLY A 398 1.77 -0.39 4.83
C GLY A 398 1.83 -1.14 3.49
N ARG A 399 1.48 -2.43 3.48
CA ARG A 399 1.41 -3.28 2.26
C ARG A 399 0.02 -3.19 1.62
N GLU A 400 -0.07 -3.47 0.32
CA GLU A 400 -1.35 -3.56 -0.39
C GLU A 400 -2.30 -4.55 0.31
N ILE A 401 -3.56 -4.18 0.50
CA ILE A 401 -4.53 -5.07 1.18
C ILE A 401 -4.77 -6.36 0.39
N ALA A 402 -4.56 -6.35 -0.92
CA ALA A 402 -4.69 -7.50 -1.82
C ALA A 402 -3.60 -8.58 -1.58
N LEU A 403 -2.55 -8.25 -0.81
CA LEU A 403 -1.51 -9.19 -0.40
C LEU A 403 -1.91 -10.00 0.85
N ALA A 404 -2.99 -9.65 1.55
CA ALA A 404 -3.45 -10.46 2.68
C ALA A 404 -3.68 -11.92 2.26
N LYS A 405 -3.08 -12.87 3.00
CA LYS A 405 -3.11 -14.31 2.74
C LYS A 405 -2.46 -14.72 1.40
N ALA A 406 -1.47 -13.97 0.94
CA ALA A 406 -0.76 -14.20 -0.30
C ALA A 406 0.76 -14.23 -0.11
N ILE A 407 1.48 -14.73 -1.11
CA ILE A 407 2.95 -14.70 -1.17
C ILE A 407 3.37 -13.56 -2.11
N GLU A 408 4.35 -12.76 -1.68
CA GLU A 408 4.96 -11.69 -2.47
C GLU A 408 6.43 -11.97 -2.72
N PHE A 409 6.85 -11.82 -3.98
CA PHE A 409 8.25 -11.86 -4.40
C PHE A 409 8.63 -10.45 -4.86
N THR A 410 9.54 -9.82 -4.11
CA THR A 410 10.13 -8.52 -4.47
C THR A 410 11.55 -8.66 -5.01
N ASN A 411 12.14 -9.84 -4.89
CA ASN A 411 13.47 -10.22 -5.36
C ASN A 411 13.45 -10.83 -6.78
N VAL A 412 12.51 -10.40 -7.64
CA VAL A 412 12.30 -10.95 -8.99
C VAL A 412 13.58 -10.89 -9.84
N ASP A 413 14.37 -9.83 -9.70
CA ASP A 413 15.65 -9.63 -10.38
C ASP A 413 16.78 -10.56 -9.88
N ARG A 414 16.65 -11.12 -8.67
CA ARG A 414 17.62 -12.01 -8.04
C ARG A 414 17.06 -13.39 -7.74
N PHE A 415 15.96 -13.77 -8.39
CA PHE A 415 15.22 -14.98 -8.05
C PHE A 415 16.04 -16.26 -8.25
N GLU A 416 16.83 -16.33 -9.34
CA GLU A 416 17.69 -17.47 -9.63
C GLU A 416 18.82 -17.66 -8.59
N PRO A 417 19.65 -16.64 -8.26
CA PRO A 417 20.58 -16.75 -7.15
C PRO A 417 19.91 -17.14 -5.83
N GLU A 418 18.71 -16.62 -5.57
CA GLU A 418 18.01 -16.93 -4.32
C GLU A 418 17.55 -18.38 -4.26
N ILE A 419 17.10 -18.97 -5.37
CA ILE A 419 16.75 -20.40 -5.42
C ILE A 419 17.99 -21.29 -5.34
N ARG A 420 19.15 -20.85 -5.82
CA ARG A 420 20.41 -21.58 -5.57
C ARG A 420 20.73 -21.63 -4.08
N ARG A 421 20.48 -20.55 -3.36
CA ARG A 421 20.63 -20.46 -1.91
C ARG A 421 19.57 -21.29 -1.18
N MET A 422 18.29 -21.12 -1.51
CA MET A 422 17.12 -21.80 -0.93
C MET A 422 16.42 -22.66 -2.00
N PRO A 423 16.79 -23.95 -2.16
CA PRO A 423 16.34 -24.80 -3.27
C PRO A 423 14.84 -25.01 -3.37
N VAL A 424 14.12 -24.82 -2.27
CA VAL A 424 12.67 -24.92 -2.16
C VAL A 424 12.05 -23.66 -1.53
N LEU A 425 12.61 -22.48 -1.84
CA LEU A 425 12.10 -21.17 -1.39
C LEU A 425 10.57 -21.03 -1.54
N VAL A 426 9.98 -21.49 -2.65
CA VAL A 426 8.53 -21.38 -2.84
C VAL A 426 7.77 -22.32 -1.89
N LEU A 427 8.33 -23.49 -1.58
CA LEU A 427 7.76 -24.38 -0.56
C LEU A 427 7.83 -23.76 0.82
N HIS A 428 8.91 -23.06 1.17
CA HIS A 428 9.03 -22.31 2.43
C HIS A 428 7.85 -21.35 2.62
N GLU A 429 7.61 -20.48 1.64
CA GLU A 429 6.51 -19.52 1.71
C GLU A 429 5.13 -20.21 1.70
N LEU A 430 4.98 -21.29 0.95
CA LEU A 430 3.76 -22.10 0.95
C LEU A 430 3.56 -22.84 2.28
N ALA A 431 4.63 -23.19 3.00
CA ALA A 431 4.54 -23.79 4.33
C ALA A 431 3.97 -22.78 5.34
N HIS A 432 4.39 -21.50 5.28
CA HIS A 432 3.75 -20.44 6.05
C HIS A 432 2.26 -20.31 5.76
N ALA A 433 1.89 -20.36 4.47
CA ALA A 433 0.48 -20.33 4.06
C ALA A 433 -0.30 -21.57 4.53
N TYR A 434 0.30 -22.76 4.47
CA TYR A 434 -0.32 -24.01 4.91
C TYR A 434 -0.54 -24.02 6.43
N HIS A 435 0.46 -23.58 7.19
CA HIS A 435 0.41 -23.43 8.64
C HIS A 435 -0.70 -22.47 9.07
N ASP A 436 -0.87 -21.36 8.36
CA ASP A 436 -1.88 -20.36 8.65
C ASP A 436 -3.30 -20.78 8.23
N GLN A 437 -3.47 -21.28 7.00
CA GLN A 437 -4.78 -21.39 6.35
C GLN A 437 -5.37 -22.81 6.37
N VAL A 438 -4.56 -23.84 6.61
CA VAL A 438 -4.99 -25.24 6.47
C VAL A 438 -4.87 -26.01 7.78
N ILE A 439 -3.77 -25.82 8.51
CA ILE A 439 -3.53 -26.55 9.75
C ILE A 439 -4.52 -26.07 10.84
N PRO A 440 -5.24 -26.97 11.53
CA PRO A 440 -6.11 -26.59 12.63
C PRO A 440 -5.36 -25.84 13.74
N GLY A 441 -5.90 -24.69 14.14
CA GLY A 441 -5.25 -23.79 15.10
C GLY A 441 -4.28 -22.78 14.47
N GLY A 442 -4.04 -22.85 13.16
CA GLY A 442 -3.15 -21.93 12.45
C GLY A 442 -1.74 -21.94 13.04
N TYR A 443 -1.14 -20.76 13.15
CA TYR A 443 0.13 -20.54 13.87
C TYR A 443 0.13 -20.88 15.37
N GLN A 444 -1.03 -21.23 15.94
CA GLN A 444 -1.20 -21.69 17.32
C GLN A 444 -1.48 -23.19 17.40
N ASN A 445 -1.20 -23.94 16.32
CA ASN A 445 -1.26 -25.39 16.36
C ASN A 445 -0.36 -25.94 17.48
N LYS A 446 -0.95 -26.74 18.38
CA LYS A 446 -0.26 -27.21 19.59
C LYS A 446 0.89 -28.17 19.31
N ASP A 447 0.79 -28.98 18.26
CA ASP A 447 1.82 -29.97 17.94
C ASP A 447 3.07 -29.27 17.40
N ILE A 448 2.90 -28.32 16.48
CA ILE A 448 3.99 -27.52 15.92
C ILE A 448 4.61 -26.62 17.01
N LEU A 449 3.78 -25.94 17.79
CA LEU A 449 4.27 -25.08 18.88
C LEU A 449 5.03 -25.88 19.94
N GLY A 450 4.56 -27.08 20.28
CA GLY A 450 5.23 -27.98 21.21
C GLY A 450 6.58 -28.46 20.69
N ALA A 451 6.65 -28.89 19.43
CA ALA A 451 7.90 -29.28 18.78
C ALA A 451 8.92 -28.12 18.73
N PHE A 452 8.47 -26.92 18.34
CA PHE A 452 9.30 -25.71 18.36
C PHE A 452 9.86 -25.41 19.75
N GLN A 453 9.03 -25.47 20.79
CA GLN A 453 9.45 -25.21 22.17
C GLN A 453 10.47 -26.24 22.66
N GLN A 454 10.30 -27.51 22.31
CA GLN A 454 11.26 -28.56 22.63
C GLN A 454 12.60 -28.35 21.91
N ALA A 455 12.58 -28.11 20.59
CA ALA A 455 13.77 -27.82 19.79
C ALA A 455 14.53 -26.59 20.34
N LYS A 456 13.79 -25.53 20.70
CA LYS A 456 14.36 -24.32 21.29
C LYS A 456 14.98 -24.57 22.67
N ALA A 457 14.34 -25.38 23.51
CA ALA A 457 14.87 -25.74 24.83
C ALA A 457 16.11 -26.65 24.73
N ALA A 458 16.18 -27.51 23.71
CA ALA A 458 17.30 -28.41 23.49
C ALA A 458 18.57 -27.70 22.98
N GLY A 459 18.44 -26.48 22.41
CA GLY A 459 19.58 -25.70 21.90
C GLY A 459 20.25 -26.29 20.65
N THR A 460 19.70 -27.36 20.05
CA THR A 460 20.30 -28.10 18.94
C THR A 460 20.41 -27.31 17.62
N TYR A 461 19.74 -26.16 17.56
CA TYR A 461 19.71 -25.22 16.45
C TYR A 461 20.52 -23.93 16.71
N ASP A 462 21.21 -23.78 17.84
CA ASP A 462 21.95 -22.54 18.18
C ASP A 462 23.25 -22.35 17.39
N ALA A 463 23.80 -23.43 16.85
CA ALA A 463 25.01 -23.43 16.03
C ALA A 463 24.86 -24.46 14.89
N VAL A 464 24.37 -24.00 13.74
CA VAL A 464 24.12 -24.83 12.56
C VAL A 464 24.97 -24.38 11.37
N LYS A 465 25.31 -25.31 10.49
CA LYS A 465 25.92 -24.98 9.20
C LYS A 465 24.90 -24.29 8.30
N ARG A 466 25.39 -23.38 7.46
CA ARG A 466 24.58 -22.65 6.48
C ARG A 466 25.16 -22.78 5.08
N TRP A 467 24.30 -23.04 4.10
CA TRP A 467 24.60 -23.03 2.68
C TRP A 467 24.30 -21.64 2.08
N THR A 468 25.21 -21.12 1.24
CA THR A 468 25.05 -19.79 0.62
C THR A 468 24.52 -19.82 -0.82
N GLY A 469 24.32 -21.02 -1.38
CA GLY A 469 24.11 -21.20 -2.82
C GLY A 469 25.36 -21.65 -3.59
N GLU A 470 26.54 -21.52 -2.97
CA GLU A 470 27.83 -21.83 -3.59
C GLU A 470 28.75 -22.63 -2.67
N LYS A 471 28.76 -22.27 -1.38
CA LYS A 471 29.59 -22.91 -0.36
C LYS A 471 28.88 -22.94 0.99
N TYR A 472 29.43 -23.73 1.90
CA TYR A 472 29.06 -23.67 3.31
C TYR A 472 29.80 -22.52 3.99
N ILE A 473 29.12 -21.83 4.90
CA ILE A 473 29.76 -20.87 5.82
C ILE A 473 30.47 -21.68 6.91
N GLU A 474 31.74 -21.37 7.15
CA GLU A 474 32.58 -22.08 8.13
C GLU A 474 32.15 -21.80 9.57
N THR A 475 31.74 -20.57 9.87
CA THR A 475 31.26 -20.17 11.20
C THR A 475 29.79 -20.57 11.35
N PRO A 476 29.45 -21.47 12.30
CA PRO A 476 28.06 -21.81 12.58
C PRO A 476 27.27 -20.59 13.08
N THR A 477 25.99 -20.54 12.73
CA THR A 477 25.06 -19.50 13.19
C THR A 477 23.84 -20.13 13.80
N LYS A 478 23.07 -19.37 14.58
CA LYS A 478 21.75 -19.81 15.02
C LYS A 478 20.83 -20.02 13.81
N ALA A 479 20.10 -21.12 13.78
CA ALA A 479 19.20 -21.46 12.69
C ALA A 479 18.05 -20.45 12.62
N TYR A 480 17.65 -20.10 11.40
CA TYR A 480 16.52 -19.19 11.18
C TYR A 480 15.20 -19.75 11.73
N ALA A 481 15.06 -21.08 11.72
CA ALA A 481 14.01 -21.86 12.38
C ALA A 481 13.74 -21.43 13.83
N MET A 482 14.74 -20.90 14.56
CA MET A 482 14.58 -20.53 15.98
C MET A 482 14.00 -19.13 16.22
N THR A 483 13.66 -18.40 15.15
CA THR A 483 13.04 -17.07 15.24
C THR A 483 11.65 -17.16 15.88
N ASN A 484 10.79 -18.03 15.36
CA ASN A 484 9.45 -18.30 15.88
C ASN A 484 8.94 -19.66 15.34
N GLN A 485 7.78 -20.11 15.79
CA GLN A 485 7.20 -21.40 15.39
C GLN A 485 6.78 -21.45 13.90
N MET A 486 6.58 -20.31 13.25
CA MET A 486 6.25 -20.22 11.83
C MET A 486 7.49 -20.56 11.00
N GLU A 487 8.62 -19.88 11.29
CA GLU A 487 9.91 -20.14 10.64
C GLU A 487 10.42 -21.55 10.95
N TYR A 488 10.25 -22.01 12.20
CA TYR A 488 10.55 -23.39 12.55
C TYR A 488 9.83 -24.37 11.63
N PHE A 489 8.51 -24.23 11.48
CA PHE A 489 7.71 -25.12 10.64
C PHE A 489 8.12 -25.06 9.16
N ALA A 490 8.39 -23.87 8.63
CA ALA A 490 8.81 -23.73 7.23
C ALA A 490 10.17 -24.40 6.98
N GLU A 491 11.17 -24.14 7.82
CA GLU A 491 12.53 -24.68 7.69
C GLU A 491 12.57 -26.22 7.84
N VAL A 492 11.87 -26.77 8.84
CA VAL A 492 11.82 -28.24 8.98
C VAL A 492 10.98 -28.90 7.88
N THR A 493 10.02 -28.19 7.28
CA THR A 493 9.30 -28.65 6.09
C THR A 493 10.25 -28.74 4.88
N GLU A 494 11.13 -27.75 4.68
CA GLU A 494 12.15 -27.81 3.63
C GLU A 494 13.06 -29.02 3.80
N ALA A 495 13.59 -29.22 5.01
CA ALA A 495 14.45 -30.35 5.32
C ALA A 495 13.74 -31.70 5.15
N TYR A 496 12.45 -31.78 5.51
CA TYR A 496 11.68 -33.01 5.43
C TYR A 496 11.41 -33.43 3.97
N PHE A 497 10.99 -32.51 3.12
CA PHE A 497 10.59 -32.83 1.74
C PHE A 497 11.74 -32.75 0.73
N ASP A 498 12.74 -31.90 0.95
CA ASP A 498 13.86 -31.74 0.02
C ASP A 498 15.12 -31.24 0.76
N ARG A 499 15.60 -30.04 0.42
CA ARG A 499 16.85 -29.49 0.94
C ARG A 499 16.64 -28.09 1.52
N ASN A 500 16.93 -27.96 2.81
CA ASN A 500 17.00 -26.67 3.51
C ASN A 500 18.35 -25.96 3.23
N ASP A 501 18.42 -24.64 3.45
CA ASP A 501 19.67 -23.87 3.36
C ASP A 501 20.43 -23.77 4.70
N MET A 502 19.81 -24.19 5.80
CA MET A 502 20.44 -24.37 7.11
C MET A 502 20.30 -25.81 7.60
N GLU A 503 21.27 -26.28 8.40
CA GLU A 503 21.20 -27.61 9.01
C GLU A 503 20.01 -27.69 10.00
N PRO A 504 19.19 -28.75 9.97
CA PRO A 504 19.35 -29.98 9.18
C PRO A 504 18.99 -29.78 7.70
N PHE A 505 19.87 -30.23 6.81
CA PHE A 505 19.72 -29.95 5.38
C PHE A 505 18.72 -30.87 4.68
N ASN A 506 18.38 -32.03 5.23
CA ASN A 506 17.54 -33.04 4.61
C ASN A 506 16.91 -33.96 5.68
N LEU A 507 16.01 -34.85 5.25
CA LEU A 507 15.25 -35.74 6.15
C LEU A 507 16.13 -36.66 7.00
N THR A 508 17.25 -37.14 6.46
CA THR A 508 18.18 -37.99 7.22
C THR A 508 18.79 -37.24 8.38
N GLU A 509 19.24 -36.01 8.14
CA GLU A 509 19.77 -35.13 9.19
C GLU A 509 18.66 -34.69 10.16
N LEU A 510 17.46 -34.39 9.67
CA LEU A 510 16.32 -34.00 10.49
C LEU A 510 15.94 -35.12 11.48
N LYS A 511 15.91 -36.38 11.04
CA LYS A 511 15.66 -37.54 11.90
C LYS A 511 16.66 -37.70 13.04
N VAL A 512 17.88 -37.19 12.89
CA VAL A 512 18.90 -37.24 13.94
C VAL A 512 18.81 -36.01 14.84
N LYS A 513 18.68 -34.82 14.25
CA LYS A 513 18.72 -33.54 14.97
C LYS A 513 17.42 -33.24 15.73
N ASP A 514 16.29 -33.60 15.15
CA ASP A 514 14.95 -33.31 15.67
C ASP A 514 13.99 -34.46 15.34
N PRO A 515 14.22 -35.67 15.90
CA PRO A 515 13.37 -36.83 15.62
C PRO A 515 11.90 -36.61 16.00
N THR A 516 11.63 -35.69 16.94
CA THR A 516 10.29 -35.40 17.45
C THR A 516 9.40 -34.66 16.47
N VAL A 517 9.97 -33.88 15.54
CA VAL A 517 9.16 -33.10 14.58
C VAL A 517 8.70 -33.93 13.39
N VAL A 518 9.41 -35.01 13.05
CA VAL A 518 9.07 -35.92 11.94
C VAL A 518 7.62 -36.43 12.00
N PRO A 519 7.14 -37.05 13.11
CA PRO A 519 5.75 -37.48 13.20
C PRO A 519 4.75 -36.31 13.21
N VAL A 520 5.16 -35.12 13.67
CA VAL A 520 4.32 -33.90 13.58
C VAL A 520 4.14 -33.52 12.11
N LEU A 521 5.21 -33.51 11.32
CA LEU A 521 5.17 -33.22 9.89
C LEU A 521 4.34 -34.23 9.11
N GLU A 522 4.53 -35.52 9.37
CA GLU A 522 3.72 -36.59 8.76
C GLU A 522 2.23 -36.37 9.03
N LYS A 523 1.87 -36.08 10.29
CA LYS A 523 0.50 -35.81 10.71
C LYS A 523 -0.10 -34.57 10.03
N VAL A 524 0.60 -33.42 10.09
CA VAL A 524 0.02 -32.14 9.63
C VAL A 524 -0.03 -32.03 8.11
N TRP A 525 0.98 -32.55 7.39
CA TRP A 525 0.97 -32.60 5.93
C TRP A 525 0.11 -33.74 5.39
N GLY A 526 -0.22 -34.74 6.21
CA GLY A 526 -0.97 -35.92 5.80
C GLY A 526 -0.14 -36.88 4.94
N VAL A 527 1.15 -36.97 5.25
CA VAL A 527 2.07 -37.96 4.66
C VAL A 527 1.79 -39.28 5.37
N ARG A 528 1.55 -40.35 4.62
CA ARG A 528 1.31 -41.70 5.14
C ARG A 528 2.57 -42.53 5.11
#